data_AF-W4M6Z7-F1
#
_entry.id   AF-W4M6Z7-F1
#
_cell.length_a   1.000
_cell.length_b   1.000
_cell.length_c   1.000
_cell.angle_alpha   90.00
_cell.angle_beta   90.00
_cell.angle_gamma   90.00
#
_symmetry.space_group_name_H-M   'P 1'
#
loop_
_entity.id
_entity.type
_entity.pdbx_description
1 polymer ?
#
loop_
_entity_poly.entity_id
_entity_poly.type
_entity_poly.pdbx_seq_one_letter_code
_entity_poly.pdbx_strand_id
1 'polypeptide(L)'
;LETGIGDEGPMGRVLIRGQPGHEIIPELSPTDNEPVIDKPGKGAFYETDLHLILQNRHIRTLIVCGVTTEVCVHTTVREANDRGYECLVLADCVGSYFPEFQHVALEMIVAQGGIFGWVSDSKSAISALLNQQEQRLSSQL
;
A
#
# COMPACT_ATOMS: atom_id res chain seq x y z
N LEU A 1 -18.35 -14.07 -9.51
CA LEU A 1 -19.32 -13.11 -8.89
C LEU A 1 -20.33 -12.78 -9.96
N GLU A 2 -21.63 -12.83 -9.64
CA GLU A 2 -22.70 -12.47 -10.60
C GLU A 2 -22.87 -10.94 -10.72
N THR A 3 -22.40 -10.17 -9.74
CA THR A 3 -22.41 -8.69 -9.73
C THR A 3 -21.11 -8.13 -10.27
N GLY A 4 -21.19 -7.23 -11.26
CA GLY A 4 -20.07 -6.53 -11.89
C GLY A 4 -19.81 -5.13 -11.34
N ILE A 5 -18.81 -4.46 -11.89
CA ILE A 5 -18.50 -3.05 -11.58
C ILE A 5 -19.67 -2.17 -12.05
N GLY A 6 -20.18 -1.33 -11.15
CA GLY A 6 -21.26 -0.39 -11.44
C GLY A 6 -22.68 -0.93 -11.26
N ASP A 7 -22.83 -2.23 -11.04
CA ASP A 7 -24.11 -2.85 -10.70
C ASP A 7 -24.51 -2.52 -9.24
N GLU A 8 -25.80 -2.63 -8.95
CA GLU A 8 -26.32 -2.44 -7.59
C GLU A 8 -25.86 -3.58 -6.66
N GLY A 9 -25.40 -3.21 -5.46
CA GLY A 9 -24.99 -4.12 -4.41
C GLY A 9 -25.55 -3.69 -3.04
N PRO A 10 -25.28 -4.47 -1.97
CA PRO A 10 -25.82 -4.21 -0.64
C PRO A 10 -25.31 -2.90 -0.01
N MET A 11 -24.25 -2.30 -0.56
CA MET A 11 -23.64 -1.05 -0.09
C MET A 11 -23.60 0.02 -1.19
N GLY A 12 -24.60 0.03 -2.07
CA GLY A 12 -24.66 0.89 -3.26
C GLY A 12 -23.96 0.26 -4.46
N ARG A 13 -23.70 1.08 -5.49
CA ARG A 13 -23.13 0.61 -6.75
C ARG A 13 -21.68 0.15 -6.60
N VAL A 14 -21.37 -1.05 -7.07
CA VAL A 14 -20.07 -1.70 -6.84
C VAL A 14 -18.92 -0.91 -7.48
N LEU A 15 -17.90 -0.57 -6.69
CA LEU A 15 -16.70 0.18 -7.10
C LEU A 15 -16.97 1.56 -7.72
N ILE A 16 -18.11 2.19 -7.41
CA ILE A 16 -18.41 3.57 -7.82
C ILE A 16 -18.08 4.54 -6.68
N ARG A 17 -17.34 5.60 -7.00
CA ARG A 17 -16.94 6.64 -6.03
C ARG A 17 -18.15 7.28 -5.35
N GLY A 18 -18.00 7.60 -4.06
CA GLY A 18 -19.05 8.19 -3.23
C GLY A 18 -20.16 7.22 -2.82
N GLN A 19 -20.06 5.94 -3.19
CA GLN A 19 -20.96 4.90 -2.66
C GLN A 19 -20.43 4.41 -1.30
N PRO A 20 -21.32 4.03 -0.36
CA PRO A 20 -20.89 3.54 0.96
C PRO A 20 -19.88 2.38 0.89
N GLY A 21 -20.05 1.46 -0.06
CA GLY A 21 -19.14 0.32 -0.23
C GLY A 21 -17.80 0.64 -0.90
N HIS A 22 -17.60 1.87 -1.40
CA HIS A 22 -16.34 2.33 -1.97
C HIS A 22 -15.46 3.07 -0.94
N GLU A 23 -16.04 3.57 0.15
CA GLU A 23 -15.32 4.35 1.16
C GLU A 23 -14.31 3.50 1.94
N ILE A 24 -13.27 4.16 2.47
CA ILE A 24 -12.34 3.56 3.41
C ILE A 24 -13.09 3.25 4.72
N ILE A 25 -12.79 2.10 5.35
CA ILE A 25 -13.45 1.72 6.60
C ILE A 25 -13.16 2.74 7.72
N PRO A 26 -14.10 2.95 8.66
CA PRO A 26 -13.96 3.96 9.70
C PRO A 26 -12.66 3.87 10.52
N GLU A 27 -12.22 2.66 10.85
CA GLU A 27 -11.04 2.37 11.67
C GLU A 27 -9.71 2.81 11.01
N LEU A 28 -9.72 3.01 9.68
CA LEU A 28 -8.57 3.44 8.89
C LEU A 28 -8.85 4.76 8.14
N SER A 29 -9.79 5.55 8.63
CA SER A 29 -10.15 6.83 8.00
C SER A 29 -8.93 7.76 7.95
N PRO A 30 -8.68 8.43 6.81
CA PRO A 30 -7.58 9.38 6.68
C PRO A 30 -7.84 10.63 7.53
N THR A 31 -6.77 11.27 7.96
CA THR A 31 -6.78 12.59 8.58
C THR A 31 -6.56 13.71 7.55
N ASP A 32 -6.84 14.97 7.91
CA ASP A 32 -6.89 16.13 7.00
C ASP A 32 -5.63 16.38 6.14
N ASN A 33 -4.48 15.78 6.47
CA ASN A 33 -3.21 15.96 5.75
C ASN A 33 -2.70 14.69 5.04
N GLU A 34 -3.49 13.63 5.02
CA GLU A 34 -3.14 12.37 4.35
C GLU A 34 -3.76 12.34 2.94
N PRO A 35 -2.96 12.36 1.87
CA PRO A 35 -3.48 12.31 0.51
C PRO A 35 -4.24 11.01 0.25
N VAL A 36 -5.45 11.12 -0.31
CA VAL A 36 -6.27 9.99 -0.75
C VAL A 36 -6.22 9.90 -2.27
N ILE A 37 -5.93 8.71 -2.80
CA ILE A 37 -5.74 8.49 -4.24
C ILE A 37 -6.85 7.57 -4.77
N ASP A 38 -7.78 8.16 -5.52
CA ASP A 38 -8.77 7.42 -6.29
C ASP A 38 -8.15 6.84 -7.57
N LYS A 39 -7.77 5.56 -7.53
CA LYS A 39 -7.15 4.88 -8.68
C LYS A 39 -8.17 4.09 -9.51
N PRO A 40 -8.22 4.25 -10.85
CA PRO A 40 -9.09 3.45 -11.72
C PRO A 40 -8.55 2.03 -11.95
N GLY A 41 -7.24 1.83 -11.74
CA GLY A 41 -6.53 0.56 -11.94
C GLY A 41 -6.21 -0.20 -10.65
N LYS A 42 -5.47 -1.30 -10.80
CA LYS A 42 -4.95 -2.07 -9.66
C LYS A 42 -3.71 -1.41 -9.05
N GLY A 43 -2.76 -1.02 -9.90
CA GLY A 43 -1.61 -0.22 -9.51
C GLY A 43 -1.99 1.22 -9.16
N ALA A 44 -1.39 1.76 -8.10
CA ALA A 44 -1.71 3.09 -7.60
C ALA A 44 -1.07 4.22 -8.42
N PHE A 45 -0.13 3.92 -9.33
CA PHE A 45 0.51 4.95 -10.16
C PHE A 45 -0.18 5.15 -11.52
N TYR A 46 -1.01 4.21 -11.96
CA TYR A 46 -1.70 4.29 -13.25
C TYR A 46 -2.86 5.30 -13.20
N GLU A 47 -2.78 6.33 -14.03
CA GLU A 47 -3.78 7.41 -14.13
C GLU A 47 -4.08 8.11 -12.78
N THR A 48 -3.03 8.34 -11.98
CA THR A 48 -3.10 9.11 -10.73
C THR A 48 -1.97 10.13 -10.64
N ASP A 49 -2.05 11.00 -9.64
CA ASP A 49 -1.01 11.97 -9.28
C ASP A 49 -0.04 11.45 -8.21
N LEU A 50 -0.11 10.17 -7.82
CA LEU A 50 0.69 9.60 -6.73
C LEU A 50 2.19 9.84 -6.93
N HIS A 51 2.73 9.65 -8.13
CA HIS A 51 4.15 9.88 -8.39
C HIS A 51 4.55 11.34 -8.14
N LEU A 52 3.75 12.29 -8.62
CA LEU A 52 3.99 13.72 -8.43
C LEU A 52 3.93 14.11 -6.95
N ILE A 53 2.93 13.59 -6.23
CA ILE A 53 2.74 13.75 -4.78
C ILE A 53 3.98 13.28 -4.01
N LEU A 54 4.54 12.12 -4.36
CA LEU A 54 5.72 11.55 -3.71
C LEU A 54 6.99 12.34 -4.05
N GLN A 55 7.18 12.72 -5.31
CA GLN A 55 8.34 13.51 -5.78
C GLN A 55 8.39 14.89 -5.11
N ASN A 56 7.26 15.60 -5.04
CA ASN A 56 7.16 16.91 -4.39
C ASN A 56 7.44 16.86 -2.89
N ARG A 57 7.25 15.70 -2.25
CA ARG A 57 7.59 15.45 -0.84
C ARG A 57 8.98 14.86 -0.64
N HIS A 58 9.76 14.67 -1.71
CA HIS A 58 11.07 14.04 -1.70
C HIS A 58 11.08 12.64 -1.03
N ILE A 59 9.99 11.89 -1.18
CA ILE A 59 9.87 10.54 -0.64
C ILE A 59 10.68 9.57 -1.51
N ARG A 60 11.50 8.73 -0.87
CA ARG A 60 12.30 7.68 -1.53
C ARG A 60 11.97 6.27 -1.08
N THR A 61 11.31 6.13 0.07
CA THR A 61 11.00 4.85 0.68
C THR A 61 9.51 4.78 0.96
N LEU A 62 8.89 3.66 0.62
CA LEU A 62 7.47 3.39 0.83
C LEU A 62 7.31 2.18 1.74
N ILE A 63 6.56 2.35 2.83
CA ILE A 63 6.02 1.21 3.60
C ILE A 63 4.64 0.93 3.03
N VAL A 64 4.40 -0.31 2.58
CA VAL A 64 3.20 -0.68 1.83
C VAL A 64 2.38 -1.70 2.61
N CYS A 65 1.10 -1.39 2.79
CA CYS A 65 0.09 -2.19 3.48
C CYS A 65 -1.21 -2.23 2.63
N GLY A 66 -2.17 -3.08 3.01
CA GLY A 66 -3.52 -3.08 2.43
C GLY A 66 -3.89 -4.37 1.70
N VAL A 67 -4.88 -4.29 0.79
CA VAL A 67 -5.47 -5.46 0.13
C VAL A 67 -5.77 -5.25 -1.36
N THR A 68 -5.79 -6.32 -2.19
CA THR A 68 -5.25 -7.65 -1.88
C THR A 68 -3.75 -7.71 -2.18
N THR A 69 -3.03 -8.56 -1.43
CA THR A 69 -1.57 -8.73 -1.49
C THR A 69 -1.09 -8.94 -2.92
N GLU A 70 -1.64 -9.94 -3.62
CA GLU A 70 -1.21 -10.37 -4.95
C GLU A 70 -1.68 -9.46 -6.10
N VAL A 71 -2.65 -8.58 -5.86
CA VAL A 71 -3.23 -7.70 -6.89
C VAL A 71 -2.79 -6.25 -6.69
N CYS A 72 -3.54 -5.47 -5.91
CA CYS A 72 -3.33 -4.02 -5.81
C CYS A 72 -2.01 -3.68 -5.12
N VAL A 73 -1.68 -4.40 -4.05
CA VAL A 73 -0.42 -4.20 -3.30
C VAL A 73 0.76 -4.57 -4.20
N HIS A 74 0.80 -5.80 -4.74
CA HIS A 74 1.93 -6.25 -5.56
C HIS A 74 2.11 -5.43 -6.84
N THR A 75 1.03 -5.04 -7.52
CA THR A 75 1.10 -4.18 -8.72
C THR A 75 1.71 -2.83 -8.36
N THR A 76 1.25 -2.21 -7.26
CA THR A 76 1.77 -0.91 -6.80
C THR A 76 3.25 -0.99 -6.39
N VAL A 77 3.66 -2.07 -5.72
CA VAL A 77 5.06 -2.31 -5.34
C VAL A 77 5.96 -2.42 -6.57
N ARG A 78 5.54 -3.17 -7.61
CA ARG A 78 6.28 -3.26 -8.88
C ARG A 78 6.39 -1.91 -9.57
N GLU A 79 5.28 -1.18 -9.67
CA GLU A 79 5.26 0.17 -10.25
C GLU A 79 6.17 1.16 -9.50
N ALA A 80 6.21 1.06 -8.17
CA ALA A 80 7.08 1.88 -7.33
C ALA A 80 8.56 1.51 -7.52
N ASN A 81 8.89 0.22 -7.50
CA ASN A 81 10.23 -0.29 -7.74
C ASN A 81 10.77 0.18 -9.10
N ASP A 82 9.98 0.06 -10.17
CA ASP A 82 10.39 0.49 -11.52
C ASP A 82 10.65 2.01 -11.61
N ARG A 83 10.09 2.80 -10.68
CA ARG A 83 10.30 4.25 -10.55
C ARG A 83 11.42 4.62 -9.57
N GLY A 84 12.11 3.63 -9.00
CA GLY A 84 13.24 3.82 -8.09
C GLY A 84 12.87 4.07 -6.63
N TYR A 85 11.65 3.71 -6.20
CA TYR A 85 11.28 3.75 -4.78
C TYR A 85 11.71 2.47 -4.06
N GLU A 86 12.27 2.64 -2.86
CA GLU A 86 12.60 1.53 -1.97
C GLU A 86 11.34 1.07 -1.24
N CYS A 87 10.88 -0.15 -1.51
CA CYS A 87 9.60 -0.66 -1.00
C CYS A 87 9.79 -1.64 0.15
N LEU A 88 9.08 -1.43 1.26
CA LEU A 88 8.96 -2.36 2.38
C LEU A 88 7.51 -2.78 2.54
N VAL A 89 7.19 -4.05 2.29
CA VAL A 89 5.84 -4.60 2.53
C VAL A 89 5.79 -5.21 3.93
N LEU A 90 4.74 -4.87 4.70
CA LEU A 90 4.53 -5.46 6.03
C LEU A 90 3.60 -6.67 5.92
N ALA A 91 4.15 -7.88 6.09
CA ALA A 91 3.48 -9.14 5.83
C ALA A 91 2.20 -9.36 6.67
N ASP A 92 2.17 -8.79 7.88
CA ASP A 92 1.05 -8.83 8.81
C ASP A 92 0.04 -7.68 8.60
N CYS A 93 0.35 -6.73 7.71
CA CYS A 93 -0.53 -5.61 7.34
C CYS A 93 -1.03 -5.71 5.88
N VAL A 94 -0.90 -6.89 5.26
CA VAL A 94 -1.47 -7.20 3.95
C VAL A 94 -2.36 -8.44 4.05
N GLY A 95 -3.34 -8.53 3.15
CA GLY A 95 -4.33 -9.60 3.15
C GLY A 95 -4.69 -10.07 1.74
N SER A 96 -5.00 -11.35 1.60
CA SER A 96 -5.55 -11.95 0.37
C SER A 96 -6.77 -12.80 0.69
N TYR A 97 -7.64 -12.98 -0.31
CA TYR A 97 -8.68 -14.01 -0.27
C TYR A 97 -8.09 -15.43 -0.27
N PHE A 98 -6.84 -15.58 -0.75
CA PHE A 98 -6.19 -16.87 -0.93
C PHE A 98 -4.83 -16.86 -0.20
N PRO A 99 -4.67 -17.62 0.89
CA PRO A 99 -3.42 -17.64 1.67
C PRO A 99 -2.18 -17.97 0.83
N GLU A 100 -2.31 -18.89 -0.13
CA GLU A 100 -1.22 -19.26 -1.03
C GLU A 100 -0.78 -18.12 -1.94
N PHE A 101 -1.73 -17.30 -2.44
CA PHE A 101 -1.38 -16.16 -3.29
C PHE A 101 -0.66 -15.06 -2.50
N GLN A 102 -1.06 -14.82 -1.26
CA GLN A 102 -0.31 -13.92 -0.37
C GLN A 102 1.10 -14.44 -0.12
N HIS A 103 1.24 -15.72 0.22
CA HIS A 103 2.54 -16.34 0.47
C HIS A 103 3.48 -16.18 -0.73
N VAL A 104 3.04 -16.58 -1.93
CA VAL A 104 3.85 -16.49 -3.15
C VAL A 104 4.13 -15.04 -3.54
N ALA A 105 3.16 -14.12 -3.41
CA ALA A 105 3.36 -12.70 -3.69
C ALA A 105 4.47 -12.09 -2.81
N LEU A 106 4.50 -12.42 -1.52
CA LEU A 106 5.54 -11.96 -0.60
C LEU A 106 6.91 -12.58 -0.93
N GLU A 107 6.97 -13.87 -1.29
CA GLU A 107 8.22 -14.51 -1.73
C GLU A 107 8.76 -13.89 -3.03
N MET A 108 7.88 -13.55 -3.98
CA MET A 108 8.24 -12.89 -5.23
C MET A 108 8.88 -11.51 -5.00
N ILE A 109 8.45 -10.77 -3.98
CA ILE A 109 9.01 -9.44 -3.66
C ILE A 109 10.48 -9.56 -3.26
N VAL A 110 10.80 -10.51 -2.39
CA VAL A 110 12.16 -10.68 -1.81
C VAL A 110 13.06 -11.59 -2.64
N ALA A 111 12.53 -12.26 -3.66
CA ALA A 111 13.29 -13.13 -4.55
C ALA A 111 14.49 -12.39 -5.17
N GLN A 112 15.51 -13.15 -5.57
CA GLN A 112 16.71 -12.64 -6.24
C GLN A 112 17.41 -11.48 -5.49
N GLY A 113 17.35 -11.51 -4.15
CA GLY A 113 17.99 -10.49 -3.31
C GLY A 113 17.16 -9.21 -3.13
N GLY A 114 15.83 -9.30 -3.23
CA GLY A 114 14.94 -8.14 -3.08
C GLY A 114 14.55 -7.49 -4.41
N ILE A 115 14.23 -8.28 -5.43
CA ILE A 115 13.96 -7.80 -6.80
C ILE A 115 12.88 -6.72 -6.89
N PHE A 116 11.89 -6.71 -5.98
CA PHE A 116 10.87 -5.65 -5.89
C PHE A 116 10.88 -4.91 -4.55
N GLY A 117 11.87 -5.18 -3.68
CA GLY A 117 11.97 -4.61 -2.33
C GLY A 117 12.08 -5.65 -1.23
N TRP A 118 11.60 -5.29 -0.03
CA TRP A 118 11.75 -6.09 1.19
C TRP A 118 10.40 -6.41 1.83
N VAL A 119 10.39 -7.44 2.66
CA VAL A 119 9.26 -7.83 3.49
C VAL A 119 9.69 -7.85 4.95
N SER A 120 8.86 -7.31 5.84
CA SER A 120 9.04 -7.35 7.30
C SER A 120 7.68 -7.46 8.00
N ASP A 121 7.63 -7.19 9.30
CA ASP A 121 6.44 -7.17 10.13
C ASP A 121 6.28 -5.81 10.81
N SER A 122 5.04 -5.47 11.18
CA SER A 122 4.69 -4.18 11.78
C SER A 122 5.47 -3.89 13.07
N LYS A 123 5.71 -4.90 13.91
CA LYS A 123 6.43 -4.74 15.17
C LYS A 123 7.89 -4.35 14.93
N SER A 124 8.56 -5.02 14.00
CA SER A 124 9.93 -4.70 13.58
C SER A 124 10.02 -3.29 12.98
N ALA A 125 9.06 -2.93 12.12
CA ALA A 125 9.00 -1.59 11.51
C ALA A 125 8.80 -0.48 12.55
N ILE A 126 7.84 -0.64 13.47
CA ILE A 126 7.57 0.32 14.56
C ILE A 126 8.80 0.48 15.46
N SER A 127 9.43 -0.64 15.85
CA SER A 127 10.64 -0.63 16.66
C SER A 127 11.77 0.17 15.99
N ALA A 128 11.99 -0.05 14.70
CA ALA A 128 13.02 0.67 13.93
C ALA A 128 12.73 2.18 13.85
N LEU A 129 11.47 2.57 13.62
CA LEU A 129 11.07 3.99 13.53
C LEU A 129 11.24 4.72 14.87
N LEU A 130 10.85 4.10 15.98
CA LEU A 130 11.01 4.68 17.31
C LEU A 130 12.50 4.87 17.66
N ASN A 131 13.34 3.87 17.39
CA ASN A 131 14.77 3.96 17.62
C ASN A 131 15.42 5.08 16.79
N GLN A 132 15.02 5.26 15.53
CA GLN A 132 15.51 6.37 14.71
C GLN A 132 15.10 7.74 15.24
N GLN A 133 13.89 7.86 15.77
CA GLN A 133 13.40 9.10 16.36
C GLN A 133 14.22 9.50 17.59
N GLU A 134 14.51 8.55 18.49
CA GLU A 134 15.35 8.76 19.68
C GLU A 134 16.77 9.20 19.31
N GLN A 135 17.37 8.58 18.29
CA GLN A 135 18.71 8.93 17.80
C GLN A 135 18.75 10.35 17.19
N ARG A 136 17.70 10.75 16.47
CA ARG A 136 17.59 12.11 15.91
C ARG A 136 17.45 13.16 17.00
N LEU A 137 16.66 12.89 18.04
CA LEU A 137 16.53 13.79 19.18
C LEU A 137 17.83 13.91 19.97
N SER A 138 18.54 12.80 20.15
CA SER A 138 19.82 12.75 20.88
C SER A 138 20.98 13.43 20.13
N SER A 139 20.90 13.55 18.80
CA SER A 139 21.93 14.19 17.96
C SER A 139 21.70 15.69 17.73
N GLN A 140 20.60 16.24 18.25
CA GLN A 140 20.28 17.68 18.20
C GLN A 140 20.59 18.41 19.52
N LEU A 141 21.02 17.68 20.56
CA LEU A 141 21.52 18.19 21.84
C LEU A 141 23.05 18.20 21.86
#